data_AF-A0A0F3NI00-F1
#
_entry.id   AF-A0A0F3NI00-F1
#
_cell.length_a   1.000
_cell.length_b   1.000
_cell.length_c   1.000
_cell.angle_alpha   90.00
_cell.angle_beta   90.00
_cell.angle_gamma   90.00
#
_symmetry.space_group_name_H-M   'P 1'
#
loop_
_entity.id
_entity.type
_entity.pdbx_description
1 polymer ?
#
loop_
_entity_poly.entity_id
_entity_poly.type
_entity_poly.pdbx_seq_one_letter_code
_entity_poly.pdbx_strand_id
1 'polypeptide(L)'
;MDMQKTKVALLSVTDKEGVEELARFLVKNGFRILATKNTNLLLRDSGIESTEVSEYTEYDEIMGGRVKTLHPKIFAGILCNRGSHMQEGERLGIDNIDLLVVNLYPFAQCVARADATEHDIIEILI
;
A
#
# COMPACT_ATOMS: atom_id res chain seq x y z
N MET A 1 30.31 -5.92 6.85
CA MET A 1 29.11 -6.76 6.79
C MET A 1 28.05 -5.92 6.13
N ASP A 2 27.76 -6.18 4.86
CA ASP A 2 26.68 -5.48 4.16
C ASP A 2 25.37 -5.85 4.85
N MET A 3 24.82 -4.89 5.58
CA MET A 3 23.48 -4.99 6.13
C MET A 3 22.53 -4.96 4.94
N GLN A 4 22.11 -6.13 4.47
CA GLN A 4 21.14 -6.23 3.37
C GLN A 4 19.89 -5.45 3.80
N LYS A 5 19.64 -4.30 3.16
CA LYS A 5 18.45 -3.49 3.43
C LYS A 5 17.21 -4.34 3.17
N THR A 6 16.34 -4.47 4.18
CA THR A 6 15.09 -5.21 4.08
C THR A 6 14.26 -4.63 2.93
N LYS A 7 13.80 -5.49 2.02
CA LYS A 7 12.97 -5.07 0.89
C LYS A 7 11.56 -4.72 1.38
N VAL A 8 10.92 -3.72 0.79
CA VAL A 8 9.56 -3.31 1.19
C VAL A 8 8.57 -3.51 0.05
N ALA A 9 7.45 -4.18 0.35
CA ALA A 9 6.31 -4.28 -0.54
C ALA A 9 5.13 -3.47 0.04
N LEU A 10 4.55 -2.59 -0.77
CA LEU A 10 3.32 -1.85 -0.44
C LEU A 10 2.13 -2.53 -1.12
N LEU A 11 1.19 -3.03 -0.33
CA LEU A 11 -0.03 -3.70 -0.77
C LEU A 11 -1.25 -2.79 -0.51
N SER A 12 -1.92 -2.38 -1.59
CA SER A 12 -3.17 -1.61 -1.53
C SER A 12 -4.17 -2.16 -2.53
N VAL A 13 -4.97 -3.12 -2.10
CA VAL A 13 -5.81 -3.93 -2.98
C VAL A 13 -7.27 -3.89 -2.54
N THR A 14 -8.15 -3.61 -3.50
CA THR A 14 -9.60 -3.70 -3.35
C THR A 14 -10.03 -5.17 -3.45
N ASP A 15 -9.65 -5.82 -4.54
CA ASP A 15 -9.83 -7.26 -4.74
C ASP A 15 -8.73 -8.03 -4.00
N LYS A 16 -9.14 -8.98 -3.16
CA LYS A 16 -8.28 -9.69 -2.20
C LYS A 16 -7.92 -11.10 -2.66
N GLU A 17 -8.39 -11.52 -3.84
CA GLU A 17 -8.07 -12.84 -4.37
C GLU A 17 -6.54 -13.04 -4.47
N GLY A 18 -6.04 -14.14 -3.89
CA GLY A 18 -4.62 -14.51 -3.90
C GLY A 18 -3.68 -13.64 -3.05
N VAL A 19 -4.19 -12.60 -2.37
CA VAL A 19 -3.34 -11.63 -1.64
C VAL A 19 -2.59 -12.28 -0.47
N GLU A 20 -3.21 -13.21 0.23
CA GLU A 20 -2.56 -13.93 1.32
C GLU A 20 -1.40 -14.81 0.85
N GLU A 21 -1.58 -15.54 -0.25
CA GLU A 21 -0.54 -16.40 -0.82
C GLU A 21 0.65 -15.56 -1.28
N LEU A 22 0.36 -14.46 -1.98
CA LEU A 22 1.37 -13.49 -2.39
C LEU A 22 2.12 -12.92 -1.18
N ALA A 23 1.40 -12.48 -0.15
CA ALA A 23 2.01 -11.90 1.04
C ALA A 23 2.88 -12.89 1.80
N ARG A 24 2.45 -14.16 1.97
CA ARG A 24 3.30 -15.22 2.56
C ARG A 24 4.55 -15.45 1.73
N PHE A 25 4.43 -15.50 0.41
CA PHE A 25 5.57 -15.64 -0.48
C PHE A 25 6.56 -14.47 -0.30
N LEU A 26 6.07 -13.24 -0.26
CA LEU A 26 6.90 -12.05 -0.07
C LEU A 26 7.64 -12.07 1.27
N VAL A 27 6.94 -12.32 2.37
CA VAL A 27 7.54 -12.41 3.72
C VAL A 27 8.61 -13.51 3.76
N LYS A 28 8.32 -14.69 3.20
CA LYS A 28 9.30 -15.80 3.11
C LYS A 28 10.56 -15.42 2.33
N ASN A 29 10.47 -14.47 1.40
CA ASN A 29 11.59 -13.95 0.61
C ASN A 29 12.21 -12.67 1.21
N GLY A 30 11.93 -12.36 2.48
CA GLY A 30 12.56 -11.27 3.21
C GLY A 30 11.98 -9.88 2.91
N PHE A 31 10.76 -9.81 2.38
CA PHE A 31 10.04 -8.53 2.28
C PHE A 31 9.35 -8.19 3.60
N ARG A 32 9.45 -6.93 4.01
CA ARG A 32 8.52 -6.31 4.93
C ARG A 32 7.31 -5.79 4.16
N ILE A 33 6.12 -5.99 4.69
CA ILE A 33 4.88 -5.54 4.04
C ILE A 33 4.36 -4.27 4.71
N LEU A 34 4.14 -3.24 3.90
CA LEU A 34 3.26 -2.12 4.20
C LEU A 34 1.89 -2.40 3.57
N ALA A 35 0.82 -2.14 4.30
CA ALA A 35 -0.53 -2.39 3.79
C ALA A 35 -1.53 -1.28 4.19
N THR A 36 -2.47 -0.97 3.31
CA THR A 36 -3.61 -0.12 3.67
C THR A 36 -4.53 -0.86 4.65
N LYS A 37 -5.21 -0.14 5.55
CA LYS A 37 -6.03 -0.67 6.65
C LYS A 37 -6.76 -1.98 6.37
N ASN A 38 -7.64 -2.05 5.38
CA ASN A 38 -8.42 -3.27 5.10
C ASN A 38 -7.55 -4.43 4.59
N THR A 39 -6.48 -4.12 3.85
CA THR A 39 -5.50 -5.12 3.42
C THR A 39 -4.68 -5.61 4.63
N ASN A 40 -4.27 -4.68 5.50
CA ASN A 40 -3.53 -4.98 6.73
C ASN A 40 -4.35 -5.88 7.67
N LEU A 41 -5.65 -5.60 7.85
CA LEU A 41 -6.55 -6.44 8.64
C LEU A 41 -6.61 -7.88 8.10
N LEU A 42 -6.84 -8.05 6.79
CA LEU A 42 -6.84 -9.38 6.16
C LEU A 42 -5.54 -10.14 6.44
N LEU A 43 -4.39 -9.49 6.26
CA LEU A 43 -3.09 -10.13 6.45
C LEU A 43 -2.87 -10.52 7.91
N ARG A 44 -3.21 -9.65 8.86
CA ARG A 44 -3.10 -9.92 10.30
C ARG A 44 -4.01 -11.06 10.74
N ASP A 45 -5.25 -11.09 10.28
CA ASP A 45 -6.20 -12.18 10.54
C ASP A 45 -5.69 -13.52 10.00
N SER A 46 -4.87 -13.47 8.94
CA SER A 46 -4.22 -14.62 8.31
C SER A 46 -2.88 -15.01 8.95
N GLY A 47 -2.49 -14.35 10.04
CA GLY A 47 -1.23 -14.56 10.75
C GLY A 47 0.00 -14.08 9.98
N ILE A 48 -0.17 -13.15 9.03
CA ILE A 48 0.91 -12.57 8.22
C ILE A 48 1.27 -11.21 8.82
N GLU A 49 2.55 -11.00 9.09
CA GLU A 49 3.04 -9.73 9.61
C GLU A 49 3.00 -8.64 8.53
N SER A 50 2.38 -7.52 8.85
CA SER A 50 2.36 -6.31 8.03
C SER A 50 2.23 -5.07 8.92
N THR A 51 2.79 -3.96 8.46
CA THR A 51 2.66 -2.63 9.08
C THR A 51 1.58 -1.85 8.35
N GLU A 52 0.70 -1.18 9.09
CA GLU A 52 -0.29 -0.32 8.45
C GLU A 52 0.36 0.94 7.87
N VAL A 53 -0.15 1.43 6.74
CA VAL A 53 0.33 2.69 6.15
C VAL A 53 0.24 3.85 7.14
N SER A 54 -0.85 3.97 7.91
CA SER A 54 -1.05 5.04 8.90
C SER A 54 0.01 5.04 9.99
N GLU A 55 0.38 3.85 10.48
CA GLU A 55 1.46 3.62 11.44
C GLU A 55 2.81 4.02 10.85
N TYR A 56 3.11 3.62 9.61
CA TYR A 56 4.34 3.98 8.92
C TYR A 56 4.46 5.49 8.64
N THR A 57 3.35 6.12 8.23
CA THR A 57 3.33 7.55 7.93
C THR A 57 3.24 8.42 9.17
N GLU A 58 2.88 7.85 10.32
CA GLU A 58 2.53 8.59 11.55
C GLU A 58 1.41 9.61 11.28
N TYR A 59 0.45 9.22 10.44
CA TYR A 59 -0.64 10.08 10.00
C TYR A 59 -1.95 9.32 10.00
N ASP A 60 -2.95 9.90 10.66
CA ASP A 60 -4.26 9.26 10.81
C ASP A 60 -5.04 9.22 9.50
N GLU A 61 -5.93 8.23 9.39
CA GLU A 61 -6.87 8.15 8.29
C GLU A 61 -7.90 9.29 8.39
N ILE A 62 -7.86 10.22 7.45
CA ILE A 62 -8.81 11.33 7.35
C ILE A 62 -9.68 11.23 6.09
N MET A 63 -10.79 11.97 6.07
CA MET A 63 -11.71 12.07 4.92
C MET A 63 -12.18 10.71 4.40
N GLY A 64 -12.49 9.77 5.30
CA GLY A 64 -12.95 8.42 4.93
C GLY A 64 -11.89 7.58 4.20
N GLY A 65 -10.61 7.92 4.35
CA GLY A 65 -9.51 7.15 3.74
C GLY A 65 -9.09 7.59 2.35
N ARG A 66 -9.68 8.67 1.81
CA ARG A 66 -9.40 9.19 0.46
C ARG A 66 -7.96 9.65 0.26
N VAL A 67 -7.31 10.11 1.32
CA VAL A 67 -5.94 10.66 1.27
C VAL A 67 -4.92 9.84 2.07
N LYS A 68 -5.29 8.62 2.49
CA LYS A 68 -4.48 7.81 3.43
C LYS A 68 -3.09 7.43 2.91
N THR A 69 -2.92 7.29 1.59
CA THR A 69 -1.62 7.03 0.97
C THR A 69 -1.00 8.28 0.35
N LEU A 70 -1.67 9.43 0.41
CA LEU A 70 -1.20 10.69 -0.18
C LEU A 70 -0.16 11.39 0.72
N HIS A 71 0.90 10.66 1.05
CA HIS A 71 1.92 11.09 1.99
C HIS A 71 3.32 11.08 1.36
N PRO A 72 4.18 12.08 1.64
CA PRO A 72 5.55 12.12 1.11
C PRO A 72 6.36 10.86 1.39
N LYS A 73 6.29 10.27 2.59
CA LYS A 73 7.00 9.00 2.90
C LYS A 73 6.63 7.85 1.94
N ILE A 74 5.38 7.78 1.47
CA ILE A 74 4.94 6.75 0.52
C ILE A 74 5.46 7.06 -0.87
N PHE A 75 5.17 8.25 -1.40
CA PHE A 75 5.57 8.60 -2.76
C PHE A 75 7.08 8.73 -2.93
N ALA A 76 7.79 9.27 -1.94
CA ALA A 76 9.24 9.29 -1.96
C ALA A 76 9.82 7.87 -1.92
N GLY A 77 9.24 6.95 -1.14
CA GLY A 77 9.65 5.55 -1.14
C GLY A 77 9.50 4.87 -2.50
N ILE A 78 8.46 5.21 -3.27
CA ILE A 78 8.22 4.71 -4.63
C ILE A 78 9.13 5.40 -5.66
N LEU A 79 9.29 6.73 -5.57
CA LEU A 79 9.92 7.56 -6.59
C LEU A 79 11.42 7.84 -6.34
N CYS A 80 11.97 7.38 -5.22
CA CYS A 80 13.37 7.59 -4.82
C CYS A 80 14.34 7.10 -5.91
N ASN A 81 15.19 7.99 -6.42
CA ASN A 81 16.33 7.60 -7.23
C ASN A 81 17.41 7.03 -6.31
N ARG A 82 17.59 5.71 -6.38
CA ARG A 82 18.54 4.97 -5.53
C ARG A 82 20.01 5.31 -5.77
N GLY A 83 20.33 6.04 -6.85
CA GLY A 83 21.66 6.55 -7.12
C GLY A 83 21.97 7.90 -6.45
N SER A 84 20.94 8.71 -6.12
CA SER A 84 21.14 10.09 -5.67
C SER A 84 20.39 10.50 -4.40
N HIS A 85 19.29 9.82 -4.03
CA HIS A 85 18.40 10.26 -2.94
C HIS A 85 18.53 9.46 -1.65
N MET A 86 19.43 8.47 -1.59
CA MET A 86 19.49 7.51 -0.48
C MET A 86 19.79 8.17 0.88
N GLN A 87 20.71 9.15 0.93
CA GLN A 87 21.02 9.86 2.18
C GLN A 87 19.85 10.73 2.65
N GLU A 88 19.13 11.36 1.72
CA GLU A 88 17.95 12.15 2.05
C GLU A 88 16.82 11.25 2.59
N GLY A 89 16.58 10.11 1.93
CA GLY A 89 15.61 9.12 2.38
C GLY A 89 15.92 8.59 3.78
N GLU A 90 17.17 8.21 4.05
CA GLU A 90 17.60 7.75 5.38
C GLU A 90 17.40 8.83 6.46
N ARG A 91 17.80 10.08 6.18
CA ARG A 91 17.63 11.20 7.11
C ARG A 91 16.15 11.45 7.45
N LEU A 92 15.25 11.24 6.49
CA LEU A 92 13.82 11.47 6.64
C LEU A 92 13.04 10.22 7.08
N GLY A 93 13.71 9.09 7.32
CA GLY A 93 13.06 7.83 7.69
C GLY A 93 12.16 7.29 6.59
N ILE A 94 12.57 7.43 5.33
CA ILE A 94 11.83 6.97 4.15
C ILE A 94 12.44 5.65 3.69
N ASP A 95 11.64 4.59 3.75
CA ASP A 95 12.00 3.31 3.18
C ASP A 95 11.80 3.29 1.66
N ASN A 96 12.71 2.62 0.96
CA ASN A 96 12.49 2.34 -0.46
C ASN A 96 11.40 1.28 -0.60
N ILE A 97 10.41 1.56 -1.45
CA ILE A 97 9.39 0.59 -1.83
C ILE A 97 9.88 -0.14 -3.09
N ASP A 98 10.15 -1.43 -2.95
CA ASP A 98 10.67 -2.30 -4.01
C ASP A 98 9.57 -2.93 -4.85
N LEU A 99 8.39 -3.08 -4.28
CA LEU A 99 7.22 -3.66 -4.94
C LEU A 99 5.97 -2.89 -4.55
N LEU A 100 5.18 -2.49 -5.54
CA LEU A 100 3.85 -1.94 -5.35
C LEU A 100 2.82 -2.92 -5.92
N VAL A 101 1.94 -3.42 -5.07
CA VAL A 101 0.82 -4.29 -5.44
C VAL A 101 -0.47 -3.50 -5.26
N VAL A 102 -1.09 -3.13 -6.38
CA VAL A 102 -2.30 -2.31 -6.38
C VAL A 102 -3.28 -2.84 -7.41
N ASN A 103 -4.55 -2.90 -7.03
CA ASN A 103 -5.67 -3.02 -7.96
C ASN A 103 -6.71 -1.94 -7.59
N LEU A 104 -7.47 -1.49 -8.59
CA LEU A 104 -8.40 -0.39 -8.45
C LEU A 104 -9.82 -0.92 -8.26
N TYR A 105 -10.68 -0.09 -7.68
CA TYR A 105 -12.10 -0.37 -7.68
C TYR A 105 -12.62 -0.55 -9.12
N PRO A 106 -13.58 -1.45 -9.34
CA PRO A 106 -14.03 -1.80 -10.69
C PRO A 106 -14.98 -0.71 -11.25
N PHE A 107 -14.44 0.45 -11.58
CA PHE A 107 -15.18 1.61 -12.09
C PHE A 107 -16.08 1.26 -13.27
N ALA A 108 -15.55 0.55 -14.27
CA ALA A 108 -16.32 0.13 -15.43
C ALA A 108 -17.52 -0.76 -15.08
N GLN A 109 -17.38 -1.62 -14.06
CA GLN A 109 -18.48 -2.47 -13.60
C GLN A 109 -19.57 -1.64 -12.91
N CYS A 110 -19.18 -0.62 -12.13
CA CYS A 110 -20.16 0.29 -11.53
C CYS A 110 -20.94 1.07 -12.57
N VAL A 111 -20.27 1.65 -13.57
CA VAL A 111 -20.93 2.41 -14.64
C VAL A 111 -21.89 1.52 -15.44
N ALA A 112 -21.58 0.23 -15.59
CA ALA A 112 -22.43 -0.72 -16.31
C ALA A 112 -23.68 -1.17 -15.54
N ARG A 113 -23.78 -0.90 -14.23
CA ARG A 113 -24.95 -1.26 -13.42
C ARG A 113 -26.14 -0.39 -13.79
N ALA A 114 -27.29 -1.02 -14.04
CA ALA A 114 -28.53 -0.31 -14.40
C ALA A 114 -29.06 0.62 -13.29
N ASP A 115 -28.67 0.38 -12.04
CA ASP A 115 -29.08 1.14 -10.86
C ASP A 115 -28.02 2.11 -10.34
N ALA A 116 -26.87 2.23 -11.00
CA ALA A 116 -25.81 3.13 -10.55
C ALA A 116 -26.21 4.60 -10.69
N THR A 117 -26.09 5.34 -9.61
CA THR A 117 -26.29 6.78 -9.58
C THR A 117 -24.99 7.52 -9.90
N GLU A 118 -25.09 8.81 -10.24
CA GLU A 118 -23.91 9.68 -10.37
C GLU A 118 -23.06 9.68 -9.08
N HIS A 119 -23.72 9.67 -7.92
CA HIS A 119 -23.04 9.60 -6.63
C HIS A 119 -22.23 8.31 -6.48
N ASP A 120 -22.80 7.14 -6.84
CA ASP A 120 -22.09 5.85 -6.76
C ASP A 120 -20.86 5.83 -7.68
N ILE A 121 -20.99 6.39 -8.88
CA ILE A 121 -19.90 6.48 -9.86
C ILE A 121 -18.78 7.38 -9.34
N ILE A 122 -19.14 8.53 -8.75
CA ILE A 122 -18.18 9.47 -8.16
C ILE A 122 -17.46 8.81 -6.98
N GLU A 123 -18.17 8.14 -6.06
CA GLU A 123 -17.59 7.48 -4.88
C GLU A 123 -16.57 6.39 -5.22
N ILE A 124 -16.62 5.79 -6.41
CA ILE A 124 -15.62 4.79 -6.83
C ILE A 124 -14.31 5.40 -7.34
N LEU A 125 -14.32 6.69 -7.72
CA LEU A 125 -13.12 7.39 -8.20
C LEU A 125 -12.24 7.96 -7.06
N ILE A 126 -12.82 8.11 -5.87
CA ILE A 126 -12.28 8.89 -4.74
C ILE A 126 -11.92 8.01 -3.56
#